data_AF-A0A1J9R1K7-F1
#
_entry.id   AF-A0A1J9R1K7-F1
#
_cell.length_a   1.000
_cell.length_b   1.000
_cell.length_c   1.000
_cell.angle_alpha   90.00
_cell.angle_beta   90.00
_cell.angle_gamma   90.00
#
_symmetry.space_group_name_H-M   'P 1'
#
loop_
_entity.id
_entity.type
_entity.pdbx_description
1 polymer ?
#
loop_
_entity_poly.entity_id
_entity_poly.type
_entity_poly.pdbx_seq_one_letter_code
_entity_poly.pdbx_strand_id
1 'polypeptide(L)'
;MHLIRAVAASLFAGLASASLVPAPQHIFVNPEDGDASSYRIPTVHESAVMARRILHLSGLGTLSTVFPSNEKQQHQDPSTAENRPSDVGGTPIGLIDYIADCEHATGNPTVLAIGIATSFKNVAAGSNISLGLNWVPPKGQVHSPASLPRFSLQGYLEDLGPEDIVKHAIPACFAKYHPDAVAWYPGNPIHSSRWVRFVVQEVYWIGGFGDRAYIGWIPVEEWQSVTRQEVRDCVLPGEEKRSAWREWLGLGSGWEL
;
A
#
# COMPACT_ATOMS: atom_id res chain seq x y z
N MET A 1 -52.07 71.88 4.97
CA MET A 1 -52.04 72.03 6.44
C MET A 1 -52.23 70.66 7.05
N HIS A 2 -51.22 70.18 7.79
CA HIS A 2 -51.18 69.15 8.86
C HIS A 2 -52.33 68.11 8.95
N LEU A 3 -52.13 66.81 9.12
CA LEU A 3 -51.24 66.05 10.01
C LEU A 3 -51.54 64.54 9.70
N ILE A 4 -50.63 63.57 9.66
CA ILE A 4 -50.24 62.66 10.77
C ILE A 4 -49.39 61.50 10.20
N ARG A 5 -48.37 61.12 10.96
CA ARG A 5 -47.43 60.01 10.79
C ARG A 5 -48.07 58.64 11.09
N ALA A 6 -47.68 57.59 10.35
CA ALA A 6 -47.78 56.15 10.68
C ALA A 6 -47.45 55.36 9.40
N VAL A 7 -46.70 54.26 9.29
CA VAL A 7 -45.97 53.33 10.16
C VAL A 7 -44.88 52.74 9.24
N ALA A 8 -43.61 52.69 9.66
CA ALA A 8 -42.62 51.82 9.01
C ALA A 8 -42.24 50.74 10.02
N ALA A 9 -42.93 49.60 9.94
CA ALA A 9 -42.66 48.43 10.75
C ALA A 9 -41.75 47.47 9.99
N SER A 10 -40.68 47.09 10.68
CA SER A 10 -39.53 46.30 10.30
C SER A 10 -39.89 44.85 9.95
N LEU A 11 -39.33 44.34 8.85
CA LEU A 11 -39.17 42.89 8.59
C LEU A 11 -37.87 42.66 7.83
N PHE A 12 -36.75 42.57 8.57
CA PHE A 12 -35.56 41.86 8.13
C PHE A 12 -35.14 40.95 9.27
N ALA A 13 -35.82 39.80 9.37
CA ALA A 13 -35.42 38.71 10.23
C ALA A 13 -34.99 37.54 9.35
N GLY A 14 -33.77 37.06 9.61
CA GLY A 14 -33.37 35.67 9.37
C GLY A 14 -32.85 35.36 7.98
N LEU A 15 -31.53 35.16 7.89
CA LEU A 15 -30.90 33.94 7.40
C LEU A 15 -29.37 34.09 7.55
N ALA A 16 -28.89 34.03 8.78
CA ALA A 16 -27.48 33.80 9.09
C ALA A 16 -27.40 32.64 10.07
N SER A 17 -27.63 31.44 9.57
CA SER A 17 -27.42 30.20 10.34
C SER A 17 -27.08 29.10 9.35
N ALA A 18 -25.79 28.96 9.05
CA ALA A 18 -25.19 27.70 8.62
C ALA A 18 -23.66 27.86 8.46
N SER A 19 -22.92 27.84 9.56
CA SER A 19 -21.56 27.27 9.60
C SER A 19 -21.08 27.16 11.05
N LEU A 20 -21.82 26.41 11.88
CA LEU A 20 -21.33 25.91 13.17
C LEU A 20 -20.94 24.43 13.03
N VAL A 21 -20.46 24.01 11.86
CA VAL A 21 -19.78 22.72 11.75
C VAL A 21 -18.39 22.95 12.35
N PRO A 22 -18.06 22.41 13.54
CA PRO A 22 -16.69 22.48 14.04
C PRO A 22 -15.76 21.85 12.99
N ALA A 23 -14.55 22.41 12.86
CA ALA A 23 -13.53 21.81 12.01
C ALA A 23 -13.38 20.32 12.38
N PRO A 24 -13.20 19.41 11.40
CA PRO A 24 -13.06 17.99 11.69
C PRO A 24 -11.94 17.82 12.73
N GLN A 25 -12.32 17.41 13.93
CA GLN A 25 -11.35 17.14 14.98
C GLN A 25 -10.46 15.98 14.50
N HIS A 26 -9.17 16.04 14.78
CA HIS A 26 -8.25 14.92 14.59
C HIS A 26 -8.61 13.82 15.61
N ILE A 27 -9.64 13.02 15.32
CA ILE A 27 -10.08 11.87 16.14
C ILE A 27 -9.12 10.68 15.94
N PHE A 28 -7.81 10.94 15.94
CA PHE A 28 -6.76 9.91 15.73
C PHE A 28 -5.82 9.81 16.93
N VAL A 29 -6.15 10.44 18.05
CA VAL A 29 -5.31 10.52 19.23
C VAL A 29 -5.96 9.72 20.36
N ASN A 30 -5.15 8.92 21.06
CA ASN A 30 -5.62 8.20 22.24
C ASN A 30 -6.14 9.20 23.30
N PRO A 31 -7.23 8.90 24.03
CA PRO A 31 -7.67 9.73 25.14
C PRO A 31 -6.58 9.85 26.21
N GLU A 32 -6.49 11.01 26.88
CA GLU A 32 -5.59 11.19 28.03
C GLU A 32 -5.96 10.21 29.14
N ASP A 33 -4.94 9.55 29.71
CA ASP A 33 -5.08 8.46 30.69
C ASP A 33 -6.04 8.85 31.83
N GLY A 34 -7.26 8.30 31.78
CA GLY A 34 -8.32 8.61 32.73
C GLY A 34 -9.66 7.94 32.44
N ASP A 35 -9.89 7.50 31.19
CA ASP A 35 -11.10 6.75 30.83
C ASP A 35 -10.74 5.31 30.48
N ALA A 36 -11.13 4.39 31.36
CA ALA A 36 -10.88 2.95 31.27
C ALA A 36 -11.71 2.26 30.18
N SER A 37 -11.77 2.84 28.97
CA SER A 37 -12.29 2.14 27.79
C SER A 37 -11.15 1.28 27.20
N SER A 38 -11.45 0.01 26.94
CA SER A 38 -10.51 -1.05 26.57
C SER A 38 -9.91 -0.92 25.16
N TYR A 39 -9.83 0.31 24.63
CA TYR A 39 -9.51 0.58 23.24
C TYR A 39 -8.31 1.51 23.12
N ARG A 40 -7.22 1.01 22.52
CA ARG A 40 -6.00 1.77 22.24
C ARG A 40 -5.73 1.78 20.75
N ILE A 41 -5.53 2.97 20.18
CA ILE A 41 -5.08 3.15 18.80
C ILE A 41 -3.62 2.68 18.71
N PRO A 42 -3.26 1.82 17.73
CA PRO A 42 -1.88 1.40 17.51
C PRO A 42 -0.94 2.59 17.29
N THR A 43 0.31 2.47 17.75
CA THR A 43 1.35 3.46 17.46
C THR A 43 1.74 3.43 15.97
N VAL A 44 2.54 4.41 15.54
CA VAL A 44 3.12 4.44 14.20
C VAL A 44 3.97 3.18 13.97
N HIS A 45 4.81 2.80 14.94
CA HIS A 45 5.63 1.59 14.85
C HIS A 45 4.79 0.32 14.76
N GLU A 46 3.77 0.16 15.60
CA GLU A 46 2.87 -1.00 15.54
C GLU A 46 2.13 -1.09 14.19
N SER A 47 1.77 0.07 13.62
CA SER A 47 1.20 0.17 12.29
C SER A 47 2.20 -0.23 11.20
N ALA A 48 3.47 0.14 11.35
CA ALA A 48 4.56 -0.28 10.45
C ALA A 48 4.76 -1.80 10.51
N VAL A 49 4.77 -2.39 11.72
CA VAL A 49 4.85 -3.84 11.92
C VAL A 49 3.69 -4.55 11.23
N MET A 50 2.44 -4.05 11.38
CA MET A 50 1.28 -4.60 10.68
C MET A 50 1.41 -4.50 9.16
N ALA A 51 1.89 -3.36 8.63
CA ALA A 51 2.10 -3.17 7.20
C ALA A 51 3.16 -4.15 6.65
N ARG A 52 4.27 -4.33 7.38
CA ARG A 52 5.31 -5.31 7.05
C ARG A 52 4.80 -6.76 7.14
N ARG A 53 3.90 -7.07 8.08
CA ARG A 53 3.20 -8.37 8.15
C ARG A 53 2.34 -8.62 6.94
N ILE A 54 1.59 -7.63 6.46
CA ILE A 54 0.79 -7.75 5.24
C ILE A 54 1.70 -7.98 4.03
N LEU A 55 2.78 -7.20 3.88
CA LEU A 55 3.75 -7.39 2.80
C LEU A 55 4.32 -8.81 2.82
N HIS A 56 4.71 -9.32 3.99
CA HIS A 56 5.24 -10.66 4.15
C HIS A 56 4.25 -11.78 3.79
N LEU A 57 2.96 -11.58 4.06
CA LEU A 57 1.90 -12.55 3.75
C LEU A 57 1.35 -12.42 2.32
N SER A 58 1.72 -11.37 1.59
CA SER A 58 1.17 -11.07 0.27
C SER A 58 2.16 -11.44 -0.84
N GLY A 59 1.74 -12.31 -1.76
CA GLY A 59 2.45 -12.51 -3.03
C GLY A 59 2.05 -11.49 -4.11
N LEU A 60 0.95 -10.78 -3.93
CA LEU A 60 0.39 -9.88 -4.93
C LEU A 60 0.23 -8.48 -4.36
N GLY A 61 0.43 -7.47 -5.19
CA GLY A 61 0.07 -6.09 -4.87
C GLY A 61 -0.30 -5.31 -6.12
N THR A 62 -0.91 -4.15 -5.93
CA THR A 62 -1.36 -3.31 -7.05
C THR A 62 -0.32 -2.22 -7.33
N LEU A 63 0.39 -2.33 -8.45
CA LEU A 63 1.24 -1.27 -8.94
C LEU A 63 0.40 -0.21 -9.66
N SER A 64 0.53 1.04 -9.24
CA SER A 64 -0.12 2.18 -9.90
C SER A 64 0.92 3.03 -10.61
N THR A 65 0.70 3.25 -11.91
CA THR A 65 1.56 4.06 -12.79
C THR A 65 0.72 5.00 -13.64
N VAL A 66 1.33 5.93 -14.35
CA VAL A 66 0.67 6.93 -15.18
C VAL A 66 1.09 6.74 -16.64
N PHE A 67 0.12 6.76 -17.55
CA PHE A 67 0.44 6.72 -18.97
C PHE A 67 1.24 7.97 -19.39
N PRO A 68 2.33 7.81 -20.16
CA PRO A 68 3.11 8.94 -20.64
C PRO A 68 2.28 9.80 -21.60
N SER A 69 2.32 11.13 -21.42
CA SER A 69 1.69 12.10 -22.32
C SER A 69 2.32 12.10 -23.72
N ASN A 70 1.55 12.50 -24.73
CA ASN A 70 1.91 12.45 -26.15
C ASN A 70 3.24 13.13 -26.52
N GLU A 71 3.69 14.15 -25.77
CA GLU A 71 4.99 14.81 -25.98
C GLU A 71 6.19 13.89 -25.68
N LYS A 72 6.05 12.97 -24.70
CA LYS A 72 7.09 11.98 -24.36
C LYS A 72 7.07 10.77 -25.29
N GLN A 73 6.08 10.65 -26.18
CA GLN A 73 5.97 9.53 -27.13
C GLN A 73 6.86 9.70 -28.38
N GLN A 74 7.32 10.91 -28.67
CA GLN A 74 8.15 11.20 -29.86
C GLN A 74 9.58 10.64 -29.78
N HIS A 75 10.03 10.18 -28.61
CA HIS A 75 11.33 9.53 -28.39
C HIS A 75 11.17 8.09 -27.86
N GLN A 76 10.21 7.34 -28.38
CA GLN A 76 9.99 5.96 -27.91
C GLN A 76 11.10 5.01 -28.39
N ASP A 77 11.79 4.41 -27.41
CA ASP A 77 12.41 3.10 -27.57
C ASP A 77 11.31 2.10 -27.99
N PRO A 78 11.47 1.33 -29.09
CA PRO A 78 10.55 0.28 -29.50
C PRO A 78 10.13 -0.68 -28.37
N SER A 79 10.98 -0.88 -27.36
CA SER A 79 10.70 -1.72 -26.20
C SER A 79 9.54 -1.21 -25.31
N THR A 80 9.25 0.10 -25.37
CA THR A 80 8.19 0.76 -24.58
C THR A 80 6.90 1.00 -25.36
N ALA A 81 6.89 0.64 -26.65
CA ALA A 81 5.75 0.84 -27.52
C ALA A 81 4.55 -0.06 -27.11
N GLU A 82 3.37 0.55 -27.09
CA GLU A 82 2.11 -0.11 -26.81
C GLU A 82 1.03 0.61 -27.62
N ASN A 83 0.12 -0.14 -28.23
CA ASN A 83 -0.98 0.45 -28.98
C ASN A 83 -2.04 0.97 -28.00
N ARG A 84 -1.89 2.22 -27.57
CA ARG A 84 -2.71 2.88 -26.56
C ARG A 84 -3.75 3.79 -27.23
N PRO A 85 -4.96 3.93 -26.66
CA PRO A 85 -5.86 5.01 -27.03
C PRO A 85 -5.18 6.38 -26.90
N SER A 86 -5.47 7.32 -27.80
CA SER A 86 -4.78 8.62 -27.85
C SER A 86 -5.08 9.55 -26.67
N ASP A 87 -6.11 9.24 -25.88
CA ASP A 87 -6.69 10.06 -24.83
C ASP A 87 -6.34 9.60 -23.40
N VAL A 88 -5.63 8.48 -23.22
CA VAL A 88 -5.29 7.97 -21.89
C VAL A 88 -4.02 8.60 -21.29
N GLY A 89 -3.28 9.41 -22.04
CA GLY A 89 -2.07 10.08 -21.55
C GLY A 89 -2.32 10.88 -20.27
N GLY A 90 -1.46 10.73 -19.26
CA GLY A 90 -1.62 11.37 -17.94
C GLY A 90 -2.62 10.67 -17.01
N THR A 91 -3.36 9.67 -17.46
CA THR A 91 -4.30 8.90 -16.63
C THR A 91 -3.55 7.80 -15.86
N PRO A 92 -3.85 7.59 -14.57
CA PRO A 92 -3.28 6.48 -13.82
C PRO A 92 -3.91 5.14 -14.21
N ILE A 93 -3.13 4.07 -14.09
CA ILE A 93 -3.57 2.69 -14.19
C ILE A 93 -3.01 1.88 -13.03
N GLY A 94 -3.87 1.12 -12.36
CA GLY A 94 -3.50 0.17 -11.31
C GLY A 94 -3.63 -1.26 -11.83
N LEU A 95 -2.56 -2.04 -11.77
CA LEU A 95 -2.52 -3.46 -12.17
C LEU A 95 -1.92 -4.30 -11.06
N ILE A 96 -2.36 -5.55 -10.97
CA ILE A 96 -1.80 -6.50 -10.00
C ILE A 96 -0.52 -7.10 -10.58
N ASP A 97 0.54 -7.09 -9.79
CA ASP A 97 1.85 -7.65 -10.14
C ASP A 97 2.36 -8.57 -9.01
N TYR A 98 3.26 -9.49 -9.37
CA TYR A 98 3.88 -10.42 -8.42
C TYR A 98 4.95 -9.70 -7.60
N ILE A 99 4.85 -9.82 -6.28
CA ILE A 99 5.80 -9.27 -5.30
C ILE A 99 6.25 -10.36 -4.33
N ALA A 100 7.38 -10.14 -3.65
CA ALA A 100 7.84 -10.97 -2.55
C ALA A 100 8.64 -10.15 -1.53
N ASP A 101 8.52 -10.48 -0.23
CA ASP A 101 9.36 -9.91 0.83
C ASP A 101 10.66 -10.72 0.97
N CYS A 102 11.60 -10.52 0.05
CA CYS A 102 12.91 -11.20 0.06
C CYS A 102 14.01 -10.38 0.76
N GLU A 103 13.83 -9.07 0.86
CA GLU A 103 14.79 -8.14 1.47
C GLU A 103 14.30 -7.67 2.85
N HIS A 104 14.06 -8.62 3.75
CA HIS A 104 13.44 -8.36 5.06
C HIS A 104 14.09 -7.24 5.89
N ALA A 105 15.39 -6.96 5.69
CA ALA A 105 16.09 -5.93 6.45
C ALA A 105 15.70 -4.50 6.05
N THR A 106 15.34 -4.27 4.79
CA THR A 106 14.97 -2.94 4.28
C THR A 106 13.46 -2.78 4.16
N GLY A 107 12.73 -3.89 4.08
CA GLY A 107 11.30 -3.87 3.77
C GLY A 107 11.01 -3.45 2.33
N ASN A 108 11.99 -3.54 1.43
CA ASN A 108 11.77 -3.30 0.02
C ASN A 108 11.20 -4.58 -0.63
N PRO A 109 10.01 -4.54 -1.25
CA PRO A 109 9.50 -5.67 -2.01
C PRO A 109 10.39 -5.96 -3.22
N THR A 110 10.65 -7.24 -3.45
CA THR A 110 11.16 -7.72 -4.73
C THR A 110 10.00 -7.87 -5.71
N VAL A 111 10.21 -7.46 -6.95
CA VAL A 111 9.23 -7.56 -8.05
C VAL A 111 9.88 -8.27 -9.23
N LEU A 112 9.13 -9.17 -9.87
CA LEU A 112 9.54 -9.74 -11.15
C LEU A 112 8.97 -8.87 -12.28
N ALA A 113 9.78 -7.93 -12.78
CA ALA A 113 9.36 -6.99 -13.81
C ALA A 113 9.33 -7.65 -15.19
N ILE A 114 8.14 -7.80 -15.78
CA ILE A 114 7.97 -8.39 -17.12
C ILE A 114 7.78 -7.25 -18.13
N GLY A 115 8.72 -7.10 -19.08
CA GLY A 115 8.78 -5.93 -19.97
C GLY A 115 7.55 -5.71 -20.86
N ILE A 116 6.72 -6.74 -21.08
CA ILE A 116 5.48 -6.59 -21.84
C ILE A 116 4.37 -5.86 -21.07
N ALA A 117 4.39 -5.87 -19.73
CA ALA A 117 3.31 -5.33 -18.93
C ALA A 117 3.34 -3.79 -18.87
N THR A 118 2.14 -3.19 -18.92
CA THR A 118 1.93 -1.74 -18.99
C THR A 118 2.58 -1.00 -17.83
N SER A 119 2.55 -1.54 -16.60
CA SER A 119 3.20 -0.96 -15.41
C SER A 119 4.68 -0.65 -15.68
N PHE A 120 5.43 -1.63 -16.17
CA PHE A 120 6.87 -1.48 -16.40
C PHE A 120 7.19 -0.63 -17.64
N LYS A 121 6.34 -0.68 -18.68
CA LYS A 121 6.45 0.24 -19.82
C LYS A 121 6.24 1.70 -19.41
N ASN A 122 5.28 1.97 -18.53
CA ASN A 122 5.04 3.31 -18.00
C ASN A 122 6.22 3.80 -17.18
N VAL A 123 6.77 2.97 -16.28
CA VAL A 123 7.98 3.30 -15.50
C VAL A 123 9.17 3.58 -16.41
N ALA A 124 9.41 2.74 -17.41
CA ALA A 124 10.48 2.96 -18.39
C ALA A 124 10.31 4.27 -19.17
N ALA A 125 9.07 4.72 -19.39
CA ALA A 125 8.75 6.02 -19.97
C ALA A 125 8.79 7.20 -18.96
N GLY A 126 9.27 6.96 -17.74
CA GLY A 126 9.45 7.97 -16.69
C GLY A 126 8.21 8.21 -15.82
N SER A 127 7.31 7.23 -15.71
CA SER A 127 6.21 7.29 -14.75
C SER A 127 6.72 7.09 -13.32
N ASN A 128 6.16 7.87 -12.39
CA ASN A 128 6.20 7.51 -10.97
C ASN A 128 5.42 6.21 -10.73
N ILE A 129 5.70 5.54 -9.60
CA ILE A 129 5.06 4.29 -9.23
C ILE A 129 4.69 4.28 -7.75
N SER A 130 3.57 3.65 -7.42
CA SER A 130 3.24 3.23 -6.06
C SER A 130 2.82 1.77 -6.03
N LEU A 131 2.95 1.14 -4.86
CA LEU A 131 2.52 -0.24 -4.60
C LEU A 131 1.49 -0.25 -3.48
N GLY A 132 0.24 -0.56 -3.81
CA GLY A 132 -0.86 -0.72 -2.86
C GLY A 132 -1.03 -2.16 -2.40
N LEU A 133 -1.21 -2.35 -1.10
CA LEU A 133 -1.56 -3.63 -0.49
C LEU A 133 -2.73 -3.47 0.50
N ASN A 134 -3.49 -4.55 0.68
CA ASN A 134 -4.56 -4.62 1.65
C ASN A 134 -4.59 -5.99 2.31
N TRP A 135 -5.00 -6.02 3.59
CA TRP A 135 -5.25 -7.25 4.29
C TRP A 135 -6.69 -7.71 4.08
N VAL A 136 -6.86 -8.95 3.64
CA VAL A 136 -8.14 -9.67 3.72
C VAL A 136 -7.82 -11.08 4.21
N PRO A 137 -8.32 -11.49 5.39
CA PRO A 137 -8.14 -12.85 5.87
C PRO A 137 -8.59 -13.87 4.83
N PRO A 138 -7.79 -14.91 4.56
CA PRO A 138 -8.14 -15.92 3.55
C PRO A 138 -9.34 -16.79 3.96
N LYS A 139 -9.70 -16.78 5.25
CA LYS A 139 -10.83 -17.50 5.81
C LYS A 139 -11.60 -16.62 6.80
N GLY A 140 -12.86 -16.99 7.00
CA GLY A 140 -13.77 -16.28 7.92
C GLY A 140 -14.58 -15.21 7.22
N GLN A 141 -15.68 -14.80 7.85
CA GLN A 141 -16.51 -13.71 7.35
C GLN A 141 -15.91 -12.38 7.81
N VAL A 142 -15.59 -11.51 6.84
CA VAL A 142 -15.24 -10.12 7.08
C VAL A 142 -16.51 -9.29 6.97
N HIS A 143 -16.94 -8.66 8.06
CA HIS A 143 -18.15 -7.83 8.05
C HIS A 143 -18.02 -6.63 7.10
N SER A 144 -16.84 -5.99 7.08
CA SER A 144 -16.52 -4.90 6.14
C SER A 144 -15.04 -4.95 5.74
N PRO A 145 -14.70 -5.29 4.48
CA PRO A 145 -13.32 -5.25 4.01
C PRO A 145 -12.69 -3.85 4.12
N ALA A 146 -13.51 -2.80 4.04
CA ALA A 146 -13.05 -1.42 4.19
C ALA A 146 -12.54 -1.08 5.60
N SER A 147 -12.93 -1.88 6.61
CA SER A 147 -12.45 -1.73 7.99
C SER A 147 -11.14 -2.46 8.26
N LEU A 148 -10.60 -3.19 7.28
CA LEU A 148 -9.33 -3.90 7.42
C LEU A 148 -8.16 -3.02 6.99
N PRO A 149 -6.94 -3.31 7.50
CA PRO A 149 -5.78 -2.52 7.18
C PRO A 149 -5.40 -2.55 5.69
N ARG A 150 -4.97 -1.40 5.18
CA ARG A 150 -4.44 -1.21 3.82
C ARG A 150 -3.43 -0.09 3.78
N PHE A 151 -2.50 -0.14 2.83
CA PHE A 151 -1.46 0.87 2.70
C PHE A 151 -0.95 1.01 1.27
N SER A 152 -0.28 2.13 1.02
CA SER A 152 0.43 2.42 -0.23
C SER A 152 1.89 2.72 0.08
N LEU A 153 2.79 2.04 -0.62
CA LEU A 153 4.21 2.36 -0.66
C LEU A 153 4.45 3.30 -1.85
N GLN A 154 5.12 4.42 -1.60
CA GLN A 154 5.61 5.31 -2.64
C GLN A 154 7.11 5.09 -2.80
N GLY A 155 7.59 5.07 -4.03
CA GLY A 155 9.00 4.79 -4.30
C GLY A 155 9.33 4.69 -5.76
N TYR A 156 10.38 3.93 -6.06
CA TYR A 156 10.85 3.69 -7.43
C TYR A 156 11.35 2.26 -7.60
N LEU A 157 11.48 1.83 -8.85
CA LEU A 157 12.06 0.52 -9.18
C LEU A 157 13.54 0.66 -9.47
N GLU A 158 14.34 -0.22 -8.88
CA GLU A 158 15.78 -0.34 -9.12
C GLU A 158 16.10 -1.77 -9.56
N ASP A 159 16.95 -1.94 -10.57
CA ASP A 159 17.39 -3.27 -10.98
C ASP A 159 18.27 -3.90 -9.89
N LEU A 160 17.98 -5.16 -9.55
CA LEU A 160 18.80 -5.90 -8.60
C LEU A 160 20.10 -6.34 -9.26
N GLY A 161 21.23 -5.91 -8.68
CA GLY A 161 22.56 -6.34 -9.11
C GLY A 161 22.82 -7.82 -8.79
N PRO A 162 23.81 -8.46 -9.46
CA PRO A 162 24.13 -9.87 -9.21
C PRO A 162 24.48 -10.19 -7.74
N GLU A 163 25.14 -9.26 -7.04
CA GLU A 163 25.48 -9.41 -5.63
C GLU A 163 24.24 -9.50 -4.74
N ASP A 164 23.27 -8.59 -4.94
CA ASP A 164 22.02 -8.59 -4.18
C ASP A 164 21.16 -9.83 -4.50
N ILE A 165 21.12 -10.25 -5.77
CA ILE A 165 20.41 -11.47 -6.19
C ILE A 165 20.93 -12.69 -5.42
N VAL A 166 22.25 -12.83 -5.28
CA VAL A 166 22.88 -13.92 -4.55
C VAL A 166 22.68 -13.76 -3.04
N LYS A 167 22.97 -12.57 -2.50
CA LYS A 167 22.90 -12.27 -1.06
C LYS A 167 21.51 -12.54 -0.48
N HIS A 168 20.46 -12.18 -1.23
CA HIS A 168 19.07 -12.35 -0.81
C HIS A 168 18.41 -13.62 -1.36
N ALA A 169 19.18 -14.47 -2.08
CA ALA A 169 18.70 -15.69 -2.72
C ALA A 169 17.40 -15.45 -3.52
N ILE A 170 17.35 -14.34 -4.26
CA ILE A 170 16.12 -13.80 -4.86
C ILE A 170 15.30 -14.84 -5.62
N PRO A 171 15.86 -15.66 -6.53
CA PRO A 171 15.07 -16.63 -7.30
C PRO A 171 14.41 -17.69 -6.41
N ALA A 172 15.10 -18.15 -5.35
CA ALA A 172 14.60 -19.16 -4.43
C ALA A 172 13.56 -18.58 -3.47
N CYS A 173 13.81 -17.38 -2.95
CA CYS A 173 12.84 -16.66 -2.13
C CYS A 173 11.56 -16.37 -2.93
N PHE A 174 11.67 -15.81 -4.13
CA PHE A 174 10.51 -15.46 -4.95
C PHE A 174 9.69 -16.68 -5.37
N ALA A 175 10.34 -17.81 -5.66
CA ALA A 175 9.66 -19.06 -6.02
C ALA A 175 8.82 -19.64 -4.88
N LYS A 176 9.11 -19.27 -3.64
CA LYS A 176 8.28 -19.66 -2.51
C LYS A 176 6.92 -18.94 -2.53
N TYR A 177 6.92 -17.67 -2.94
CA TYR A 177 5.68 -16.89 -3.12
C TYR A 177 4.96 -17.30 -4.41
N HIS A 178 5.73 -17.51 -5.48
CA HIS A 178 5.23 -17.70 -6.85
C HIS A 178 5.95 -18.88 -7.52
N PRO A 179 5.58 -20.14 -7.19
CA PRO A 179 6.22 -21.32 -7.78
C PRO A 179 5.99 -21.44 -9.29
N ASP A 180 4.88 -20.88 -9.78
CA ASP A 180 4.56 -20.74 -11.20
C ASP A 180 5.55 -19.82 -11.93
N ALA A 181 6.02 -18.75 -11.27
CA ALA A 181 6.85 -17.73 -11.90
C ALA A 181 8.23 -18.21 -12.38
N VAL A 182 8.70 -19.34 -11.86
CA VAL A 182 9.96 -19.98 -12.27
C VAL A 182 10.02 -20.17 -13.79
N ALA A 183 8.89 -20.43 -14.44
CA ALA A 183 8.83 -20.63 -15.88
C ALA A 183 9.19 -19.37 -16.71
N TRP A 184 9.12 -18.16 -16.14
CA TRP A 184 9.40 -16.90 -16.82
C TRP A 184 10.38 -15.98 -16.08
N TYR A 185 11.26 -16.58 -15.27
CA TYR A 185 12.41 -15.86 -14.71
C TYR A 185 13.33 -15.26 -15.79
N PRO A 186 14.19 -14.29 -15.42
CA PRO A 186 15.10 -13.66 -16.37
C PRO A 186 15.91 -14.69 -17.16
N GLY A 187 16.00 -14.49 -18.48
CA GLY A 187 16.57 -15.46 -19.41
C GLY A 187 15.55 -16.31 -20.17
N ASN A 188 14.24 -16.16 -19.88
CA ASN A 188 13.18 -16.76 -20.69
C ASN A 188 13.17 -16.19 -22.13
N PRO A 189 12.98 -17.03 -23.18
CA PRO A 189 13.06 -16.60 -24.58
C PRO A 189 11.79 -15.93 -25.14
N ILE A 190 10.66 -15.95 -24.43
CA ILE A 190 9.36 -15.43 -24.90
C ILE A 190 9.23 -13.94 -24.56
N HIS A 191 9.43 -13.60 -23.28
CA HIS A 191 9.36 -12.23 -22.77
C HIS A 191 10.56 -11.94 -21.89
N SER A 192 11.12 -10.74 -22.03
CA SER A 192 12.16 -10.27 -21.12
C SER A 192 11.57 -9.99 -19.75
N SER A 193 12.19 -10.56 -18.71
CA SER A 193 11.90 -10.26 -17.32
C SER A 193 13.18 -9.88 -16.58
N ARG A 194 13.04 -9.12 -15.50
CA ARG A 194 14.15 -8.64 -14.67
C ARG A 194 13.77 -8.69 -13.20
N TRP A 195 14.75 -8.95 -12.35
CA TRP A 195 14.61 -8.79 -10.91
C TRP A 195 14.76 -7.31 -10.57
N VAL A 196 13.72 -6.73 -9.97
CA VAL A 196 13.77 -5.34 -9.51
C VAL A 196 13.37 -5.26 -8.05
N ARG A 197 13.92 -4.26 -7.38
CA ARG A 197 13.59 -3.85 -6.02
C ARG A 197 12.66 -2.65 -6.10
N PHE A 198 11.55 -2.69 -5.37
CA PHE A 198 10.79 -1.49 -5.08
C PHE A 198 11.43 -0.79 -3.88
N VAL A 199 12.17 0.30 -4.13
CA VAL A 199 12.79 1.08 -3.07
C VAL A 199 11.73 1.97 -2.42
N VAL A 200 11.36 1.64 -1.19
CA VAL A 200 10.35 2.37 -0.43
C VAL A 200 10.92 3.71 0.04
N GLN A 201 10.20 4.79 -0.26
CA GLN A 201 10.54 6.15 0.17
C GLN A 201 9.52 6.71 1.16
N GLU A 202 8.23 6.40 0.97
CA GLU A 202 7.16 6.86 1.86
C GLU A 202 6.11 5.76 2.03
N VAL A 203 5.43 5.75 3.17
CA VAL A 203 4.41 4.75 3.49
C VAL A 203 3.15 5.46 3.98
N TYR A 204 2.04 5.26 3.28
CA TYR A 204 0.74 5.77 3.73
C TYR A 204 -0.15 4.62 4.22
N TRP A 205 -0.55 4.69 5.49
CA TRP A 205 -1.26 3.62 6.20
C TRP A 205 -2.69 3.99 6.55
N ILE A 206 -3.59 3.02 6.41
CA ILE A 206 -4.96 3.04 6.92
C ILE A 206 -5.16 1.73 7.68
N GLY A 207 -5.14 1.75 9.01
CA GLY A 207 -5.28 0.52 9.80
C GLY A 207 -6.72 0.01 9.96
N GLY A 208 -7.71 0.78 9.49
CA GLY A 208 -9.13 0.51 9.64
C GLY A 208 -9.93 1.81 9.70
N PHE A 209 -11.02 1.84 10.46
CA PHE A 209 -11.73 3.09 10.73
C PHE A 209 -10.97 3.97 11.74
N GLY A 210 -11.00 5.28 11.52
CA GLY A 210 -10.13 6.25 12.20
C GLY A 210 -10.33 6.42 13.71
N ASP A 211 -11.49 6.05 14.23
CA ASP A 211 -11.78 6.00 15.68
C ASP A 211 -11.04 4.87 16.38
N ARG A 212 -10.46 3.96 15.60
CA ARG A 212 -9.93 2.68 16.04
C ARG A 212 -8.49 2.44 15.62
N ALA A 213 -8.09 2.94 14.47
CA ALA A 213 -6.77 2.67 13.93
C ALA A 213 -6.04 3.95 13.60
N TYR A 214 -4.71 3.87 13.66
CA TYR A 214 -3.86 4.91 13.09
C TYR A 214 -4.14 5.03 11.59
N ILE A 215 -4.28 6.26 11.11
CA ILE A 215 -4.36 6.62 9.70
C ILE A 215 -3.37 7.75 9.48
N GLY A 216 -2.39 7.54 8.60
CA GLY A 216 -1.37 8.55 8.36
C GLY A 216 -0.11 8.01 7.69
N TRP A 217 0.86 8.91 7.59
CA TRP A 217 2.18 8.62 7.04
C TRP A 217 3.06 7.95 8.09
N ILE A 218 3.64 6.81 7.72
CA ILE A 218 4.67 6.14 8.51
C ILE A 218 6.02 6.61 7.97
N PRO A 219 6.89 7.21 8.81
CA PRO A 219 8.25 7.59 8.40
C PRO A 219 9.02 6.40 7.86
N VAL A 220 9.82 6.61 6.81
CA VAL A 220 10.58 5.53 6.16
C VAL A 220 11.59 4.88 7.10
N GLU A 221 12.14 5.64 8.04
CA GLU A 221 13.05 5.13 9.08
C GLU A 221 12.31 4.12 9.97
N GLU A 222 11.03 4.35 10.23
CA GLU A 222 10.22 3.46 11.06
C GLU A 222 9.74 2.23 10.28
N TRP A 223 9.50 2.37 8.98
CA TRP A 223 9.32 1.21 8.10
C TRP A 223 10.56 0.28 8.09
N GLN A 224 11.74 0.89 8.03
CA GLN A 224 13.04 0.20 7.99
C GLN A 224 13.47 -0.34 9.36
N SER A 225 13.01 0.25 10.46
CA SER A 225 13.34 -0.20 11.83
C SER A 225 12.66 -1.52 12.19
N VAL A 226 11.53 -1.84 11.53
CA VAL A 226 10.76 -3.08 11.79
C VAL A 226 11.61 -4.32 11.54
N THR A 227 11.71 -5.14 12.59
CA THR A 227 12.47 -6.38 12.58
C THR A 227 11.65 -7.55 12.07
N ARG A 228 12.36 -8.58 11.57
CA ARG A 228 11.72 -9.83 11.16
C ARG A 228 11.01 -10.56 12.31
N GLN A 229 11.46 -10.36 13.56
CA GLN A 229 10.81 -10.95 14.72
C GLN A 229 9.44 -10.31 14.98
N GLU A 230 9.37 -8.97 14.95
CA GLU A 230 8.10 -8.25 15.10
C GLU A 230 7.11 -8.62 14.00
N VAL A 231 7.57 -8.78 12.76
CA VAL A 231 6.74 -9.27 11.65
C VAL A 231 6.21 -10.68 11.92
N ARG A 232 7.01 -11.58 12.48
CA ARG A 232 6.55 -12.94 12.80
C ARG A 232 5.55 -12.98 13.95
N ASP A 233 5.76 -12.14 14.95
CA ASP A 233 4.93 -12.10 16.17
C ASP A 233 3.64 -11.30 15.98
N CYS A 234 3.59 -10.46 14.96
CA CYS A 234 2.39 -9.71 14.57
C CYS A 234 1.28 -10.66 14.09
N VAL A 235 0.08 -10.48 14.64
CA VAL A 235 -1.13 -11.17 14.21
C VAL A 235 -2.12 -10.13 13.70
N LEU A 236 -2.47 -10.21 12.42
CA LEU A 236 -3.41 -9.30 11.80
C LEU A 236 -4.86 -9.62 12.20
N PRO A 237 -5.79 -8.64 12.09
CA PRO A 237 -7.20 -8.89 12.36
C PRO A 237 -7.77 -10.04 11.52
N GLY A 238 -8.26 -11.09 12.17
CA GLY A 238 -8.79 -12.28 11.49
C GLY A 238 -7.74 -13.28 11.01
N GLU A 239 -6.46 -13.06 11.28
CA GLU A 239 -5.40 -14.05 11.07
C GLU A 239 -5.54 -15.20 12.10
N GLU A 240 -5.47 -16.45 11.64
CA GLU A 240 -5.46 -17.61 12.54
C GLU A 240 -4.16 -17.58 13.38
N LYS A 241 -4.28 -17.56 14.72
CA LYS A 241 -3.12 -17.58 15.61
C LYS A 241 -2.26 -18.82 15.34
N ARG A 242 -0.94 -18.62 15.28
CA ARG A 242 0.03 -19.72 15.28
C ARG A 242 -0.20 -20.61 16.49
N SER A 243 -0.36 -21.90 16.23
CA SER A 243 -0.27 -22.88 17.29
C SER A 243 1.20 -23.07 17.67
N ALA A 244 1.60 -22.55 18.83
CA ALA A 244 2.96 -22.66 19.36
C ALA A 244 3.48 -24.11 19.44
N TRP A 245 2.58 -25.08 19.65
CA TRP A 245 2.94 -26.49 19.69
C TRP A 245 3.23 -27.08 18.30
N ARG A 246 2.56 -26.58 17.25
CA ARG A 246 2.84 -27.01 15.86
C ARG A 246 4.18 -26.46 15.38
N GLU A 247 4.50 -25.23 15.76
CA GLU A 247 5.78 -24.60 15.45
C GLU A 247 6.94 -25.32 16.15
N TRP A 248 6.79 -25.67 17.44
CA TRP A 248 7.76 -26.48 18.18
C TRP A 248 8.01 -27.87 17.58
N LEU A 249 6.99 -28.48 16.96
CA LEU A 249 7.11 -29.78 16.28
C LEU A 249 7.57 -29.67 14.81
N GLY A 250 7.84 -28.47 14.29
CA GLY A 250 8.14 -28.27 12.86
C GLY A 250 6.95 -28.59 11.93
N LEU A 251 5.73 -28.62 12.47
CA LEU A 251 4.46 -28.95 11.78
C LEU A 251 3.61 -27.70 11.52
N GLY A 252 4.23 -26.51 11.55
CA GLY A 252 3.60 -25.26 11.10
C GLY A 252 3.09 -25.45 9.67
N SER A 253 1.79 -25.27 9.47
CA SER A 253 1.18 -25.28 8.14
C SER A 253 1.91 -24.30 7.22
N GLY A 254 2.30 -24.76 6.04
CA GLY A 254 3.13 -24.06 5.05
C GLY A 254 2.50 -22.83 4.41
N TRP A 255 2.26 -21.80 5.23
CA TRP A 255 1.99 -20.43 4.77
C TRP A 255 3.20 -19.52 4.97
N GLU A 256 4.28 -19.99 5.61
CA GLU A 256 5.59 -19.41 5.34
C GLU A 256 5.92 -19.75 3.89
N LEU A 257 5.69 -18.78 3.00
CA LEU A 257 6.28 -18.77 1.67
C LEU A 257 7.81 -18.80 1.88
#